data_AF-R1AQV3-F1
#
_entry.id   AF-R1AQV3-F1
#
_cell.length_a   1.000
_cell.length_b   1.000
_cell.length_c   1.000
_cell.angle_alpha   90.00
_cell.angle_beta   90.00
_cell.angle_gamma   90.00
#
_symmetry.space_group_name_H-M   'P 1'
#
loop_
_entity.id
_entity.type
_entity.pdbx_description
1 polymer ?
#
loop_
_entity_poly.entity_id
_entity_poly.type
_entity_poly.pdbx_seq_one_letter_code
_entity_poly.pdbx_strand_id
1 'polypeptide(L)'
;MELNIKVDNNKTRYGFIKGKIGPYRWFALVHKKDVDYGINPKTLEKGKGRIVRLCIYEEVTKEYRLNKDEIYTKRYIYANYQRRWDVKSKEYIHIVKRLVEYLERRYSLKVIK
;
A
#
# COMPACT_ATOMS: atom_id res chain seq x y z
N MET A 1 8.28 -16.69 -4.90
CA MET A 1 8.96 -15.66 -4.08
C MET A 1 8.04 -15.28 -2.94
N GLU A 2 8.46 -15.49 -1.70
CA GLU A 2 7.72 -14.98 -0.54
C GLU A 2 7.95 -13.47 -0.42
N LEU A 3 6.89 -12.69 -0.66
CA LEU A 3 6.91 -11.26 -0.39
C LEU A 3 6.86 -11.04 1.12
N ASN A 4 7.99 -10.67 1.72
CA ASN A 4 8.10 -10.36 3.14
C ASN A 4 7.51 -8.98 3.44
N ILE A 5 6.26 -8.95 3.91
CA ILE A 5 5.56 -7.73 4.29
C ILE A 5 5.97 -7.33 5.70
N LYS A 6 6.62 -6.17 5.82
CA LYS A 6 6.95 -5.54 7.09
C LYS A 6 6.00 -4.38 7.35
N VAL A 7 5.45 -4.29 8.55
CA VAL A 7 4.60 -3.18 9.01
C VAL A 7 5.43 -2.30 9.94
N ASP A 8 5.37 -0.98 9.76
CA ASP A 8 6.06 -0.06 10.67
C ASP A 8 5.32 -0.01 12.02
N ASN A 9 6.06 -0.15 13.14
CA ASN A 9 5.51 -0.24 14.50
C ASN A 9 5.03 1.09 15.11
N ASN A 10 4.82 2.13 14.30
CA ASN A 10 4.40 3.43 14.82
C ASN A 10 2.92 3.40 15.21
N LYS A 11 2.54 4.14 16.27
CA LYS A 11 1.13 4.28 16.67
C LYS A 11 0.29 4.76 15.48
N THR A 12 -0.58 3.89 14.99
CA THR A 12 -1.41 4.15 13.82
C THR A 12 -2.75 4.72 14.26
N ARG A 13 -3.03 5.96 13.85
CA ARG A 13 -4.34 6.60 14.10
C ARG A 13 -5.30 6.24 12.96
N TYR A 14 -6.54 5.93 13.30
CA TYR A 14 -7.65 5.78 12.33
C TYR A 14 -7.46 4.70 11.24
N GLY A 15 -6.76 3.60 11.52
CA GLY A 15 -6.59 2.51 10.55
C GLY A 15 -5.60 2.81 9.43
N PHE A 16 -4.86 3.91 9.53
CA PHE A 16 -3.74 4.19 8.64
C PHE A 16 -2.57 3.29 8.99
N ILE A 17 -2.08 2.51 8.04
CA ILE A 17 -0.94 1.61 8.22
C ILE A 17 0.06 1.81 7.09
N LYS A 18 1.33 1.53 7.36
CA LYS A 18 2.39 1.65 6.38
C LYS A 18 3.48 0.64 6.65
N GLY A 19 4.33 0.43 5.66
CA GLY A 19 5.42 -0.52 5.77
C GLY A 19 6.17 -0.70 4.46
N LYS A 20 6.84 -1.86 4.35
CA LYS A 20 7.68 -2.21 3.20
C LYS A 20 7.41 -3.63 2.70
N ILE A 21 7.67 -3.85 1.42
CA ILE A 21 7.71 -5.17 0.76
C ILE A 21 8.90 -5.14 -0.20
N GLY A 22 10.02 -5.78 0.17
CA GLY A 22 11.26 -5.68 -0.61
C GLY A 22 11.72 -4.21 -0.77
N PRO A 23 11.98 -3.72 -2.00
CA PRO A 23 12.36 -2.33 -2.25
C PRO A 23 11.17 -1.36 -2.15
N TYR A 24 9.94 -1.88 -2.21
CA TYR A 24 8.73 -1.05 -2.25
C TYR A 24 8.30 -0.63 -0.85
N ARG A 25 7.83 0.62 -0.75
CA ARG A 25 7.11 1.17 0.38
C ARG A 25 5.61 1.13 0.07
N TRP A 26 4.81 1.03 1.12
CA TRP A 26 3.37 1.08 0.98
C TRP A 26 2.70 1.77 2.16
N PHE A 27 1.51 2.29 1.91
CA PHE A 27 0.56 2.66 2.96
C PHE A 27 -0.86 2.26 2.56
N ALA A 28 -1.70 2.05 3.57
CA ALA A 28 -3.11 1.77 3.39
C ALA A 28 -3.95 2.45 4.48
N LEU A 29 -5.20 2.75 4.14
CA LEU A 29 -6.23 3.11 5.11
C LEU A 29 -7.22 1.96 5.20
N VAL A 30 -7.29 1.32 6.36
CA VAL A 30 -8.05 0.08 6.58
C VAL A 30 -9.15 0.31 7.61
N HIS A 31 -10.39 0.05 7.21
CA HIS A 31 -11.56 0.13 8.09
C HIS A 31 -11.70 -1.15 8.92
N LYS A 32 -12.34 -1.03 10.09
CA LYS A 32 -12.65 -2.20 10.95
C LYS A 32 -13.66 -3.15 10.31
N LYS A 33 -14.60 -2.61 9.53
CA LYS A 33 -15.64 -3.33 8.80
C LYS A 33 -15.49 -3.07 7.31
N ASP A 34 -16.00 -3.99 6.52
CA ASP A 34 -16.07 -3.83 5.07
C ASP A 34 -16.92 -2.62 4.72
N VAL A 35 -16.55 -1.94 3.64
CA VAL A 35 -17.31 -0.83 3.05
C VAL A 35 -17.50 -1.08 1.56
N ASP A 36 -18.52 -0.49 0.94
CA ASP A 36 -18.88 -0.75 -0.46
C ASP A 36 -17.96 -0.04 -1.49
N TYR A 37 -17.00 0.73 -1.01
CA TYR A 37 -16.02 1.47 -1.81
C TYR A 37 -14.58 1.11 -1.46
N GLY A 38 -14.37 -0.03 -0.81
CA GLY A 38 -13.04 -0.56 -0.54
C GLY A 38 -12.51 -1.39 -1.73
N ILE A 39 -11.32 -1.93 -1.59
CA ILE A 39 -10.76 -2.92 -2.53
C ILE A 39 -11.38 -4.28 -2.21
N ASN A 40 -12.14 -4.85 -3.14
CA ASN A 40 -12.60 -6.23 -3.04
C ASN A 40 -11.38 -7.17 -3.14
N PRO A 41 -11.12 -8.01 -2.13
CA PRO A 41 -9.91 -8.83 -2.11
C PRO A 41 -9.86 -9.93 -3.16
N LYS A 42 -11.00 -10.31 -3.74
CA LYS A 42 -11.07 -11.34 -4.78
C LYS A 42 -10.76 -10.77 -6.17
N THR A 43 -11.27 -9.57 -6.46
CA THR A 43 -11.17 -8.96 -7.80
C THR A 43 -10.12 -7.86 -7.89
N LEU A 44 -9.67 -7.34 -6.73
CA LEU A 44 -8.88 -6.12 -6.62
C LEU A 44 -9.55 -4.90 -7.28
N GLU A 45 -10.87 -4.92 -7.43
CA GLU A 45 -11.66 -3.80 -7.93
C GLU A 45 -12.37 -3.10 -6.76
N LYS A 46 -12.96 -1.93 -7.04
CA LYS A 46 -13.86 -1.28 -6.08
C LYS A 46 -15.01 -2.23 -5.72
N GLY A 47 -15.29 -2.39 -4.44
CA GLY A 47 -16.43 -3.15 -3.94
C GLY A 47 -16.34 -3.35 -2.43
N LYS A 48 -16.91 -4.46 -1.95
CA LYS A 48 -16.89 -4.83 -0.53
C LYS A 48 -15.48 -5.21 -0.09
N GLY A 49 -14.85 -4.34 0.70
CA GLY A 49 -13.55 -4.59 1.32
C GLY A 49 -13.19 -3.52 2.35
N ARG A 50 -12.15 -3.75 3.14
CA ARG A 50 -11.77 -2.85 4.26
C ARG A 50 -10.80 -1.75 3.84
N ILE A 51 -10.03 -1.99 2.78
CA ILE A 51 -8.96 -1.09 2.34
C ILE A 51 -9.56 0.00 1.44
N VAL A 52 -9.61 1.23 1.93
CA VAL A 52 -10.22 2.37 1.20
C VAL A 52 -9.19 3.27 0.52
N ARG A 53 -7.93 3.18 0.97
CA ARG A 53 -6.77 3.77 0.28
C ARG A 53 -5.63 2.76 0.29
N LEU A 54 -4.90 2.67 -0.81
CA LEU A 54 -3.71 1.85 -0.93
C LEU A 54 -2.73 2.53 -1.88
N CYS A 55 -1.48 2.68 -1.48
CA CYS A 55 -0.43 3.15 -2.37
C CYS A 55 0.81 2.27 -2.20
N ILE A 56 1.41 1.87 -3.33
CA ILE A 56 2.66 1.13 -3.40
C ILE A 56 3.61 1.93 -4.28
N TYR A 57 4.78 2.24 -3.75
CA TYR A 57 5.73 3.13 -4.39
C TYR A 57 7.18 2.77 -4.05
N GLU A 58 8.10 3.24 -4.87
CA GLU A 58 9.53 3.25 -4.60
C GLU A 58 10.01 4.70 -4.55
N GLU A 59 10.92 5.00 -3.63
CA GLU A 59 11.59 6.30 -3.53
C GLU A 59 13.03 6.13 -4.00
N VAL A 60 13.35 6.78 -5.11
CA VAL A 60 14.71 6.83 -5.64
C VAL A 60 15.23 8.24 -5.40
N THR A 61 16.11 8.37 -4.42
CA THR A 61 16.88 9.60 -4.25
C THR A 61 18.01 9.58 -5.26
N LYS A 62 18.07 10.61 -6.11
CA LYS A 62 19.24 10.84 -6.95
C LYS A 62 19.89 12.13 -6.51
N GLU A 63 21.12 12.01 -6.04
CA GLU A 63 21.98 13.17 -5.85
C GLU A 63 22.56 13.54 -7.22
N TYR A 64 22.28 14.74 -7.70
CA TYR A 64 22.94 15.27 -8.89
C TYR A 64 23.97 16.30 -8.42
N ARG A 65 25.24 16.07 -8.75
CA ARG A 65 26.29 17.09 -8.60
C ARG A 65 26.49 17.79 -9.94
N LEU A 66 25.71 18.84 -10.18
CA LEU A 66 26.06 19.86 -11.16
C LEU A 66 25.70 21.23 -10.58
N ASN A 67 26.70 21.83 -9.93
CA ASN A 67 26.80 23.23 -9.53
C ASN A 67 25.80 23.80 -8.51
N LYS A 68 24.87 23.02 -7.95
CA LYS A 68 24.12 23.36 -6.72
C LYS A 68 23.79 22.07 -5.95
N ASP A 69 23.96 22.11 -4.64
CA ASP A 69 23.68 21.01 -3.70
C ASP A 69 22.18 20.72 -3.56
N GLU A 70 21.51 20.35 -4.65
CA GLU A 70 20.08 20.03 -4.63
C GLU A 70 19.87 18.51 -4.67
N ILE A 71 19.37 17.97 -3.56
CA ILE A 71 18.94 16.58 -3.44
C ILE A 71 17.46 16.51 -3.85
N TYR A 72 17.15 15.72 -4.88
CA TYR A 72 15.77 15.43 -5.23
C TYR A 72 15.43 13.95 -5.03
N THR A 73 14.22 13.69 -4.53
CA THR A 73 13.67 12.35 -4.39
C THR A 73 12.56 12.17 -5.41
N LYS A 74 12.73 11.21 -6.31
CA LYS A 74 11.68 10.81 -7.25
C LYS A 74 10.91 9.63 -6.68
N ARG A 75 9.57 9.73 -6.68
CA ARG A 75 8.69 8.65 -6.25
C ARG A 75 8.05 7.97 -7.46
N TYR A 76 8.28 6.68 -7.61
CA TYR A 76 7.62 5.84 -8.63
C TYR A 76 6.40 5.18 -8.01
N ILE A 77 5.21 5.43 -8.54
CA ILE A 77 3.95 4.89 -8.04
C ILE A 77 3.55 3.69 -8.91
N TYR A 78 3.46 2.51 -8.32
CA TYR A 78 3.10 1.27 -9.03
C TYR A 78 1.65 0.89 -8.85
N ALA A 79 1.07 1.29 -7.72
CA ALA A 79 -0.34 1.13 -7.43
C ALA A 79 -0.83 2.30 -6.57
N ASN A 80 -1.97 2.88 -6.92
CA ASN A 80 -2.62 3.92 -6.15
C ASN A 80 -4.14 3.77 -6.26
N TYR A 81 -4.77 3.43 -5.14
CA TYR A 81 -6.20 3.32 -4.98
C TYR A 81 -6.70 4.38 -4.01
N GLN A 82 -7.70 5.14 -4.46
CA GLN A 82 -8.43 6.11 -3.66
C GLN A 82 -9.92 6.05 -4.02
N ARG A 83 -10.63 5.06 -3.48
CA ARG A 83 -12.01 4.66 -3.87
C ARG A 83 -12.17 4.16 -5.32
N ARG A 84 -11.17 4.37 -6.15
CA ARG A 84 -10.94 3.83 -7.49
C ARG A 84 -9.43 3.77 -7.75
N TRP A 85 -9.01 3.02 -8.75
CA TRP A 85 -7.61 2.98 -9.16
C TRP A 85 -7.23 4.20 -9.98
N ASP A 86 -6.27 4.98 -9.50
CA ASP A 86 -5.58 5.99 -10.30
C ASP A 86 -4.38 5.37 -11.02
N VAL A 87 -3.72 4.39 -10.37
CA VAL A 87 -2.63 3.60 -10.94
C VAL A 87 -2.80 2.14 -10.54
N LYS A 88 -2.77 1.22 -11.50
CA LYS A 88 -2.83 -0.24 -11.26
C LYS A 88 -1.91 -0.95 -12.24
N SER A 89 -0.61 -0.93 -11.97
CA SER A 89 0.36 -1.57 -12.87
C SER A 89 0.17 -3.08 -12.91
N LYS A 90 -0.03 -3.64 -14.12
CA LYS A 90 -0.22 -5.08 -14.34
C LYS A 90 0.99 -5.90 -13.89
N GLU A 91 2.19 -5.37 -14.10
CA GLU A 91 3.44 -6.01 -13.69
C GLU A 91 3.52 -6.21 -12.17
N TYR A 92 3.01 -5.24 -11.40
CA TYR A 92 3.09 -5.21 -9.93
C TYR A 92 1.81 -5.69 -9.24
N ILE A 93 0.83 -6.19 -10.01
CA ILE A 93 -0.49 -6.59 -9.47
C ILE A 93 -0.37 -7.73 -8.45
N HIS A 94 0.63 -8.58 -8.59
CA HIS A 94 0.91 -9.67 -7.65
C HIS A 94 1.29 -9.13 -6.25
N ILE A 95 1.98 -7.98 -6.19
CA ILE A 95 2.31 -7.29 -4.92
C ILE A 95 1.05 -6.70 -4.30
N VAL A 96 0.20 -6.05 -5.12
CA VAL A 96 -1.10 -5.52 -4.68
C VAL A 96 -1.95 -6.64 -4.08
N LYS A 97 -2.10 -7.76 -4.81
CA LYS A 97 -2.86 -8.92 -4.37
C LYS A 97 -2.38 -9.42 -3.00
N ARG A 98 -1.07 -9.63 -2.88
CA ARG A 98 -0.48 -10.17 -1.65
C ARG A 98 -0.65 -9.22 -0.46
N LEU A 99 -0.51 -7.92 -0.68
CA LEU A 99 -0.71 -6.92 0.37
C LEU A 99 -2.18 -6.84 0.79
N VAL A 100 -3.12 -6.83 -0.17
CA VAL A 100 -4.55 -6.84 0.11
C VAL A 100 -4.94 -8.09 0.92
N GLU A 101 -4.49 -9.28 0.51
CA GLU A 101 -4.73 -10.53 1.25
C GLU A 101 -4.16 -10.49 2.67
N TYR A 102 -2.95 -9.97 2.85
CA TYR A 102 -2.32 -9.83 4.16
C TYR A 102 -3.13 -8.90 5.08
N LEU A 103 -3.55 -7.75 4.57
CA LEU A 103 -4.33 -6.78 5.33
C LEU A 103 -5.73 -7.31 5.66
N GLU A 104 -6.41 -7.93 4.70
CA GLU A 104 -7.70 -8.55 4.97
C GLU A 104 -7.60 -9.64 6.03
N ARG A 105 -6.57 -10.51 6.00
CA ARG A 105 -6.36 -11.52 7.06
C ARG A 105 -6.08 -10.88 8.42
N ARG A 106 -5.18 -9.91 8.46
CA ARG A 106 -4.78 -9.22 9.71
C ARG A 106 -5.96 -8.55 10.40
N TYR A 107 -6.92 -8.01 9.64
CA TYR A 107 -8.07 -7.27 10.17
C TYR A 107 -9.37 -8.09 10.20
N SER A 108 -9.46 -9.23 9.50
CA SER A 108 -10.57 -10.20 9.63
C SER A 108 -10.43 -11.06 10.88
N LEU A 109 -9.20 -11.48 11.17
CA LEU A 109 -8.89 -12.13 12.44
C LEU A 109 -8.92 -11.01 13.48
N LYS A 110 -9.74 -11.13 14.53
CA LYS A 110 -9.85 -10.17 15.65
C LYS A 110 -8.54 -10.10 16.49
N VAL A 111 -7.37 -10.05 15.86
CA VAL A 111 -6.03 -10.00 16.48
C VAL A 111 -5.64 -8.55 16.79
N ILE A 112 -6.60 -7.64 16.80
CA ILE A 112 -6.46 -6.30 17.36
C ILE A 112 -7.19 -6.31 18.69
N LYS A 113 -6.46 -6.68 19.74
CA LYS A 113 -6.76 -6.25 21.11
C LYS A 113 -6.35 -4.79 21.27
#